data_AF-A0A7C4B8R0-F1
#
_entry.id   AF-A0A7C4B8R0-F1
#
_cell.length_a   1.000
_cell.length_b   1.000
_cell.length_c   1.000
_cell.angle_alpha   90.00
_cell.angle_beta   90.00
_cell.angle_gamma   90.00
#
_symmetry.space_group_name_H-M   'P 1'
#
loop_
_entity.id
_entity.type
_entity.pdbx_description
1 polymer ?
#
loop_
_entity_poly.entity_id
_entity_poly.type
_entity_poly.pdbx_seq_one_letter_code
_entity_poly.pdbx_strand_id
1 'polypeptide(L)'
;MVEKEVIKVELPKPLAEKFRKYVAERYGLRKGALSAAVAELIERALGAPASEGVDAIVGLGLESGYRWEGEDLVEALRGAYAGRGRERRSRGAVQEG
;
A
#
# COMPACT_ATOMS: atom_id res chain seq x y z
N MET A 1 -3.25 -22.70 9.26
CA MET A 1 -4.52 -22.40 8.56
C MET A 1 -4.99 -21.05 9.08
N VAL A 2 -5.37 -20.10 8.22
CA VAL A 2 -5.93 -18.83 8.69
C VAL A 2 -7.32 -19.12 9.27
N GLU A 3 -7.51 -18.83 10.55
CA GLU A 3 -8.83 -18.96 11.19
C GLU A 3 -9.81 -18.01 10.50
N LYS A 4 -11.01 -18.52 10.21
CA LYS A 4 -12.07 -17.75 9.52
C LYS A 4 -13.27 -17.63 10.43
N GLU A 5 -13.66 -16.40 10.71
CA GLU A 5 -14.91 -16.10 11.40
C GLU A 5 -16.04 -15.84 10.40
N VAL A 6 -17.26 -16.29 10.70
CA VAL A 6 -18.43 -16.13 9.84
C VAL A 6 -19.34 -15.04 10.40
N ILE A 7 -19.42 -13.93 9.67
CA ILE A 7 -20.31 -12.81 9.99
C ILE A 7 -21.54 -12.91 9.08
N LYS A 8 -22.73 -13.02 9.67
CA LYS A 8 -24.01 -12.95 8.94
C LYS A 8 -24.56 -11.52 9.00
N VAL A 9 -24.88 -10.94 7.85
CA VAL A 9 -25.37 -9.57 7.74
C VAL A 9 -26.58 -9.50 6.83
N GLU A 10 -27.48 -8.56 7.12
CA GLU A 10 -28.61 -8.22 6.27
C GLU A 10 -28.29 -6.94 5.49
N LEU A 11 -28.58 -6.95 4.19
CA LEU A 11 -28.36 -5.81 3.30
C LEU A 11 -29.67 -5.48 2.58
N PRO A 12 -29.98 -4.20 2.33
CA PRO A 12 -31.07 -3.84 1.44
C PRO A 12 -30.95 -4.57 0.11
N LYS A 13 -32.05 -5.17 -0.37
CA LYS A 13 -32.06 -5.98 -1.59
C LYS A 13 -31.39 -5.29 -2.80
N PRO A 14 -31.64 -4.00 -3.08
CA PRO A 14 -30.97 -3.32 -4.20
C PRO A 14 -29.45 -3.19 -4.02
N LEU A 15 -28.99 -3.02 -2.77
CA LEU A 15 -27.56 -2.95 -2.46
C LEU A 15 -26.89 -4.31 -2.63
N ALA A 16 -27.54 -5.38 -2.17
CA ALA A 16 -27.05 -6.74 -2.34
C ALA A 16 -26.94 -7.13 -3.84
N GLU A 17 -27.88 -6.68 -4.67
CA GLU A 17 -27.84 -6.88 -6.13
C GLU A 17 -26.65 -6.15 -6.77
N LYS A 18 -26.48 -4.85 -6.46
CA LYS A 18 -25.33 -4.06 -6.92
C LYS A 18 -24.01 -4.68 -6.48
N PHE A 19 -23.93 -5.13 -5.23
CA PHE A 19 -22.73 -5.76 -4.70
C PHE A 19 -22.40 -7.06 -5.42
N ARG A 20 -23.39 -7.93 -5.68
CA ARG A 20 -23.16 -9.16 -6.46
C ARG A 20 -22.63 -8.86 -7.86
N LYS A 21 -23.18 -7.84 -8.55
CA LYS A 21 -22.69 -7.43 -9.86
C LYS A 21 -21.23 -6.97 -9.80
N TYR A 22 -20.91 -6.10 -8.84
CA TYR A 22 -19.54 -5.63 -8.60
C TYR A 22 -18.57 -6.79 -8.35
N VAL A 23 -18.96 -7.75 -7.51
CA VAL A 23 -18.12 -8.92 -7.22
C VAL A 23 -17.90 -9.77 -8.47
N ALA A 24 -18.95 -10.00 -9.26
CA ALA A 24 -18.86 -10.76 -10.49
C ALA A 24 -17.92 -10.10 -11.52
N GLU A 25 -18.00 -8.78 -11.67
CA GLU A 25 -17.13 -8.02 -12.60
C GLU A 25 -15.67 -8.02 -12.17
N ARG A 26 -15.41 -7.86 -10.87
CA ARG A 26 -14.04 -7.64 -10.36
C ARG A 26 -13.30 -8.92 -9.98
N TYR A 27 -14.00 -9.91 -9.44
CA TYR A 27 -13.42 -11.15 -8.94
C TYR A 27 -13.90 -12.39 -9.71
N GLY A 28 -14.94 -12.27 -10.55
CA GLY A 28 -15.56 -13.39 -11.27
C GLY A 28 -16.52 -14.20 -10.40
N LEU A 29 -17.09 -15.27 -10.99
CA LEU A 29 -18.09 -16.14 -10.35
C LEU A 29 -17.47 -17.35 -9.65
N ARG A 30 -16.38 -17.15 -8.88
CA ARG A 30 -15.65 -18.22 -8.19
C ARG A 30 -16.05 -18.33 -6.72
N LYS A 31 -15.95 -19.55 -6.17
CA LYS A 31 -16.22 -19.80 -4.74
C LYS A 31 -15.28 -18.92 -3.88
N GLY A 32 -15.87 -18.14 -2.99
CA GLY A 32 -15.13 -17.22 -2.11
C GLY A 32 -14.94 -15.80 -2.64
N ALA A 33 -15.38 -15.48 -3.87
CA ALA A 33 -15.29 -14.11 -4.43
C ALA A 33 -16.01 -13.07 -3.56
N LEU A 34 -17.18 -13.42 -3.01
CA LEU A 34 -17.91 -12.56 -2.07
C LEU A 34 -17.11 -12.31 -0.78
N SER A 35 -16.54 -13.36 -0.18
CA SER A 35 -15.73 -13.23 1.03
C SER A 35 -14.47 -12.39 0.80
N ALA A 36 -13.82 -12.56 -0.35
CA ALA A 36 -12.65 -11.75 -0.72
C ALA A 36 -13.03 -10.27 -0.91
N ALA A 37 -14.14 -9.99 -1.60
CA ALA A 37 -14.60 -8.62 -1.79
C ALA A 37 -15.02 -7.95 -0.47
N VAL A 38 -15.68 -8.69 0.42
CA VAL A 38 -16.04 -8.18 1.76
C VAL A 38 -14.80 -7.91 2.59
N ALA A 39 -13.84 -8.84 2.63
CA ALA A 39 -12.57 -8.64 3.33
C ALA A 39 -11.84 -7.40 2.81
N GLU A 40 -11.70 -7.24 1.49
CA GLU A 40 -11.04 -6.07 0.91
C GLU A 40 -11.78 -4.76 1.24
N LEU A 41 -13.11 -4.74 1.19
CA LEU A 41 -13.88 -3.54 1.55
C LEU A 41 -13.74 -3.18 3.03
N ILE A 42 -13.74 -4.19 3.90
CA ILE A 42 -13.53 -4.02 5.34
C ILE A 42 -12.10 -3.54 5.60
N GLU A 43 -11.09 -4.14 4.96
CA GLU A 43 -9.69 -3.69 5.06
C GLU A 43 -9.52 -2.26 4.54
N ARG A 44 -10.18 -1.87 3.45
CA ARG A 44 -10.15 -0.47 2.99
C ARG A 44 -10.83 0.50 3.96
N ALA A 45 -11.88 0.06 4.64
CA ALA A 45 -12.65 0.90 5.56
C ALA A 45 -12.05 0.97 6.97
N LEU A 46 -11.44 -0.13 7.44
CA LEU A 46 -10.94 -0.31 8.80
C LEU A 46 -9.40 -0.36 8.88
N GLY A 47 -8.73 -0.69 7.78
CA GLY A 47 -7.28 -0.82 7.69
C GLY A 47 -6.60 0.54 7.67
N ALA A 48 -6.65 1.20 8.84
CA ALA A 48 -5.89 2.37 9.29
C ALA A 48 -5.92 3.62 8.38
N PRO A 49 -5.75 4.81 8.97
CA PRO A 49 -5.39 5.98 8.18
C PRO A 49 -4.00 5.71 7.61
N ALA A 50 -3.92 5.15 6.41
CA ALA A 50 -2.79 5.50 5.59
C ALA A 50 -2.87 7.03 5.51
N SER A 51 -1.86 7.72 6.02
CA SER A 51 -1.49 8.98 5.41
C SER A 51 -1.26 8.61 3.95
N GLU A 52 -2.31 8.69 3.15
CA GLU A 52 -2.33 8.42 1.73
C GLU A 52 -2.77 9.75 1.14
N GLY A 53 -1.93 10.27 0.23
CA GLY A 53 -2.05 11.64 -0.23
C GLY A 53 -1.05 12.57 0.45
N VAL A 54 -1.39 13.86 0.48
CA VAL A 54 -0.45 14.95 0.74
C VAL A 54 0.22 14.84 2.11
N ASP A 55 -0.49 14.41 3.15
CA ASP A 55 0.06 14.33 4.51
C ASP A 55 1.18 13.29 4.65
N ALA A 56 1.12 12.20 3.86
CA ALA A 56 2.19 11.21 3.80
C ALA A 56 3.46 11.79 3.17
N ILE A 57 3.26 12.52 2.07
CA ILE A 57 4.34 13.16 1.30
C ILE A 57 4.99 14.24 2.15
N VAL A 58 4.19 15.02 2.87
CA VAL A 58 4.66 16.05 3.81
C VAL A 58 5.41 15.41 4.97
N GLY A 59 4.90 14.32 5.57
CA GLY A 59 5.59 13.58 6.63
C GLY A 59 6.97 13.07 6.19
N LEU A 60 7.04 12.41 5.05
CA LEU A 60 8.32 11.97 4.44
C LEU A 60 9.26 13.14 4.14
N GLY A 61 8.71 14.28 3.71
CA GLY A 61 9.47 15.51 3.47
C GLY A 61 10.03 16.13 4.75
N LEU A 62 9.27 16.14 5.84
CA LEU A 62 9.69 16.68 7.14
C LEU A 62 10.75 15.79 7.81
N GLU A 63 10.68 14.47 7.61
CA GLU A 63 11.68 13.53 8.10
C GLU A 63 12.96 13.49 7.24
N SER A 64 12.90 14.07 6.04
CA SER A 64 14.04 14.12 5.13
C SER A 64 15.05 15.19 5.54
N GLY A 65 16.33 14.80 5.63
CA GLY A 65 17.44 15.75 5.74
C GLY A 65 17.79 16.45 4.41
N TYR A 66 17.07 16.15 3.33
CA TYR A 66 17.30 16.74 2.01
C TYR A 66 16.54 18.06 1.86
N ARG A 67 17.27 19.15 1.62
CA ARG A 67 16.68 20.44 1.25
C ARG A 67 16.60 20.53 -0.27
N TRP A 68 15.38 20.69 -0.78
CA TRP A 68 15.16 20.95 -2.20
C TRP A 68 15.36 22.44 -2.49
N GLU A 69 16.22 22.78 -3.45
CA GLU A 69 16.57 24.15 -3.83
C GLU A 69 15.91 24.58 -5.15
N GLY A 70 14.93 23.79 -5.63
CA GLY A 70 14.19 24.05 -6.87
C GLY A 70 14.76 23.34 -8.11
N GLU A 71 15.71 22.42 -7.92
CA GLU A 71 16.22 21.56 -8.99
C GLU A 71 15.15 20.59 -9.53
N ASP A 72 15.40 20.00 -10.70
CA ASP A 72 14.53 18.95 -11.23
C ASP A 72 14.46 17.75 -10.28
N LEU A 73 13.25 17.28 -9.99
CA LEU A 73 13.00 16.20 -9.03
C LEU A 73 13.69 14.89 -9.44
N VAL A 74 13.77 14.57 -10.73
CA VAL A 74 14.41 13.36 -11.22
C VAL A 74 15.91 13.43 -11.00
N GLU A 75 16.53 14.58 -11.26
CA GLU A 75 17.96 14.80 -11.03
C GLU A 75 18.30 14.85 -9.53
N ALA A 76 17.46 15.48 -8.70
CA ALA A 76 17.58 15.47 -7.24
C ALA A 76 17.60 14.04 -6.67
N LEU A 77 16.65 13.21 -7.11
CA LEU A 77 16.55 11.81 -6.69
C LEU A 77 17.74 10.99 -7.20
N ARG A 78 18.18 11.21 -8.44
CA ARG A 78 19.35 10.53 -8.99
C ARG A 78 20.60 10.84 -8.17
N GLY A 79 20.83 12.10 -7.80
CA GLY A 79 21.96 12.51 -6.97
C GLY A 79 21.92 11.92 -5.55
N ALA A 80 20.77 12.04 -4.87
CA ALA A 80 20.60 11.57 -3.50
C ALA A 80 20.74 10.05 -3.34
N TYR A 81 20.29 9.27 -4.33
CA TYR A 81 20.34 7.81 -4.28
C TYR A 81 21.57 7.19 -4.97
N ALA A 82 22.26 7.90 -5.86
CA ALA A 82 23.52 7.43 -6.46
C ALA A 82 24.65 7.27 -5.42
N GLY A 83 24.65 8.06 -4.34
CA GLY A 83 25.62 7.95 -3.24
C GLY A 83 25.43 6.71 -2.35
N ARG A 84 24.18 6.26 -2.18
CA ARG A 84 23.83 5.13 -1.30
C ARG A 84 24.35 3.78 -1.81
N GLY A 85 24.67 3.69 -3.11
CA GLY A 85 25.25 2.49 -3.74
C GLY A 85 26.74 2.27 -3.46
N ARG A 86 27.52 3.32 -3.16
CA ARG A 86 28.95 3.17 -2.83
C ARG A 86 29.18 2.73 -1.39
N GLU A 87 28.36 3.21 -0.46
CA GLU A 87 28.54 2.93 0.98
C GLU A 87 28.25 1.47 1.36
N ARG A 88 27.38 0.78 0.61
CA ARG A 88 27.17 -0.67 0.73
C ARG A 88 28.35 -1.51 0.25
N ARG A 89 29.18 -1.01 -0.68
CA ARG A 89 30.36 -1.72 -1.18
C ARG A 89 31.54 -1.63 -0.21
N SER A 90 31.69 -0.50 0.47
CA SER A 90 32.78 -0.29 1.43
C SER A 90 32.64 -1.09 2.72
N ARG A 91 31.40 -1.42 3.15
CA ARG A 91 31.15 -2.29 4.32
C ARG A 91 31.31 -3.79 4.04
N GLY A 92 31.46 -4.21 2.78
CA GLY A 92 31.65 -5.60 2.40
C GLY A 92 33.10 -6.06 2.28
N ALA A 93 34.08 -5.16 2.45
CA ALA A 93 35.50 -5.45 2.23
C ALA A 93 36.34 -5.51 3.53
N VAL A 94 35.70 -5.60 4.70
CA VAL A 94 36.38 -5.87 5.97
C VAL A 94 35.72 -7.08 6.61
N GLN A 95 36.18 -8.27 6.22
CA GLN A 95 36.10 -9.47 7.05
C GLN A 95 37.36 -10.30 6.77
N GLU A 96 37.98 -10.66 7.88
CA GLU A 96 39.38 -11.00 8.10
C GLU A 96 39.79 -12.37 7.54
N GLY A 97 41.09 -12.50 7.28
CA GLY A 97 41.86 -13.73 7.20
C GLY A 97 43.29 -13.42 7.64
#